data_AF-A0A7J3TP14-F1
#
_entry.id   AF-A0A7J3TP14-F1
#
_cell.length_a   1.000
_cell.length_b   1.000
_cell.length_c   1.000
_cell.angle_alpha   90.00
_cell.angle_beta   90.00
_cell.angle_gamma   90.00
#
_symmetry.space_group_name_H-M   'P 1'
#
loop_
_entity.id
_entity.type
_entity.pdbx_description
1 polymer ?
#
loop_
_entity_poly.entity_id
_entity_poly.type
_entity_poly.pdbx_seq_one_letter_code
_entity_poly.pdbx_strand_id
1 'polypeptide(L)' 'MRIRNHPILDFEKKREISFLYNGHKIKAFEGETIASALHAAGIKVLSHSIKLNRP' A
#
# COMPACT_ATOMS: atom_id res chain seq x y z
N MET A 1 -2.96 4.13 -5.52
CA MET A 1 -3.97 3.72 -6.51
C MET A 1 -3.66 2.30 -6.94
N ARG A 2 -4.69 1.45 -7.10
CA ARG A 2 -4.52 0.07 -7.57
C ARG A 2 -5.14 -0.06 -8.96
N ILE A 3 -4.32 -0.39 -9.96
CA ILE A 3 -4.80 -0.67 -11.31
C ILE A 3 -5.46 -2.05 -11.27
N ARG A 4 -6.75 -2.11 -11.60
CA ARG A 4 -7.53 -3.36 -11.58
C ARG A 4 -7.68 -4.00 -12.95
N ASN A 5 -7.43 -3.26 -14.02
CA ASN A 5 -7.69 -3.70 -15.38
C ASN A 5 -6.55 -3.25 -16.29
N HIS A 6 -5.85 -4.18 -16.92
CA HIS A 6 -4.85 -3.92 -17.96
C HIS A 6 -5.10 -4.90 -19.11
N PRO A 7 -5.10 -4.47 -20.38
CA PRO A 7 -5.50 -5.30 -21.54
C PRO A 7 -4.60 -6.52 -21.80
N ILE A 8 -3.51 -6.67 -21.07
CA ILE A 8 -2.49 -7.72 -21.27
C ILE A 8 -2.06 -8.38 -19.95
N LEU A 9 -2.53 -7.87 -18.80
CA LEU A 9 -2.07 -8.34 -17.49
C LEU A 9 -3.29 -8.71 -16.64
N ASP A 10 -3.43 -9.99 -16.34
CA ASP A 10 -4.43 -10.48 -15.38
C ASP A 10 -3.93 -10.25 -13.95
N PHE A 11 -4.71 -9.50 -13.18
CA PHE A 11 -4.43 -9.27 -11.77
C PHE A 11 -5.21 -10.30 -10.94
N GLU A 12 -4.58 -11.43 -10.64
CA GLU A 12 -5.15 -12.41 -9.73
C GLU A 12 -5.41 -11.78 -8.35
N LYS A 13 -6.57 -12.07 -7.77
CA LYS A 13 -6.89 -11.68 -6.38
C LYS A 13 -6.05 -12.54 -5.44
N LYS A 14 -4.87 -12.03 -5.08
CA LYS A 14 -3.97 -12.67 -4.11
C LYS A 14 -4.62 -12.67 -2.72
N ARG A 15 -4.11 -13.48 -1.78
CA ARG A 15 -4.69 -13.58 -0.43
C ARG A 15 -4.65 -12.22 0.28
N GLU A 16 -5.74 -11.85 0.94
CA GLU A 16 -5.79 -10.64 1.76
C GLU A 16 -5.02 -10.89 3.07
N ILE A 17 -3.98 -10.09 3.32
CA ILE A 17 -3.18 -10.08 4.53
C ILE A 17 -3.43 -8.78 5.29
N SER A 18 -3.40 -8.83 6.60
CA SER A 18 -3.52 -7.62 7.44
C SER A 18 -2.24 -7.43 8.23
N PHE A 19 -1.70 -6.22 8.22
CA PHE A 19 -0.53 -5.84 9.02
C PHE A 19 -0.80 -4.55 9.80
N LEU A 20 -0.01 -4.31 10.85
CA LEU A 20 -0.11 -3.11 11.67
C LEU A 20 0.90 -2.07 11.20
N TYR A 21 0.45 -0.84 10.93
CA TYR A 21 1.28 0.30 10.59
C TYR A 21 0.82 1.52 11.41
N ASN A 22 1.73 2.10 12.21
CA ASN A 22 1.43 3.23 13.10
C ASN A 22 0.19 3.01 14.00
N GLY A 23 -0.02 1.77 14.47
CA GLY A 23 -1.19 1.39 15.29
C GLY A 23 -2.48 1.14 14.50
N HIS A 24 -2.47 1.36 13.18
CA HIS A 24 -3.61 1.09 12.31
C HIS A 24 -3.47 -0.26 11.59
N LYS A 25 -4.56 -1.01 11.50
CA LYS A 25 -4.61 -2.27 10.76
C LYS A 25 -4.81 -1.98 9.28
N ILE A 26 -3.78 -2.21 8.47
CA ILE A 26 -3.78 -2.01 7.02
C ILE A 26 -4.03 -3.35 6.33
N LYS A 27 -4.92 -3.33 5.34
CA LYS A 27 -5.20 -4.46 4.45
C LYS A 27 -4.24 -4.41 3.26
N ALA A 28 -3.51 -5.50 3.05
CA ALA A 28 -2.61 -5.73 1.93
C ALA A 28 -2.97 -7.04 1.23
N PHE A 29 -2.37 -7.30 0.07
CA PHE A 29 -2.50 -8.56 -0.62
C PHE A 29 -1.13 -9.25 -0.69
N GLU A 30 -1.11 -10.57 -0.58
CA GLU A 30 0.12 -11.36 -0.64
C GLU A 30 0.87 -11.04 -1.94
N GLY A 31 2.18 -10.78 -1.88
CA GLY A 31 2.96 -10.39 -3.07
C GLY A 31 2.74 -8.96 -3.59
N GLU A 32 1.99 -8.11 -2.87
CA GLU A 32 2.06 -6.65 -3.04
C GLU A 32 3.14 -6.02 -2.12
N THR A 33 3.65 -4.85 -2.51
CA THR A 33 4.56 -4.08 -1.66
C THR A 33 3.79 -3.34 -0.56
N ILE A 34 4.46 -3.13 0.58
CA ILE A 34 3.91 -2.37 1.72
C ILE A 34 3.53 -0.95 1.28
N ALA A 35 4.36 -0.30 0.45
CA ALA A 35 4.06 1.02 -0.09
C ALA A 35 2.78 1.04 -0.95
N SER A 36 2.57 0.01 -1.79
CA SER A 36 1.34 -0.12 -2.58
C SER A 36 0.12 -0.29 -1.68
N ALA A 37 0.22 -1.11 -0.63
CA ALA A 37 -0.85 -1.31 0.34
C ALA A 37 -1.17 -0.03 1.13
N LEU A 38 -0.16 0.72 1.58
CA LEU A 38 -0.34 2.02 2.25
C LEU A 38 -1.00 3.04 1.31
N HIS A 39 -0.53 3.12 0.06
CA HIS A 39 -1.16 3.96 -0.95
C HIS A 39 -2.60 3.53 -1.30
N ALA A 40 -2.90 2.23 -1.23
CA ALA A 40 -4.27 1.71 -1.41
C ALA A 40 -5.15 2.02 -0.20
N ALA A 41 -4.58 2.05 1.00
CA ALA A 41 -5.23 2.48 2.24
C ALA A 41 -5.38 4.02 2.35
N GLY A 42 -4.88 4.79 1.38
CA GLY A 42 -4.98 6.24 1.35
C GLY A 42 -3.87 6.99 2.10
N ILE A 43 -2.88 6.27 2.63
CA ILE A 43 -1.72 6.84 3.30
C ILE A 43 -0.72 7.29 2.23
N LYS A 44 -0.58 8.61 2.07
CA LYS A 44 0.35 9.22 1.09
C LYS A 44 1.65 9.71 1.72
N VAL A 45 1.64 9.95 3.03
CA VAL A 45 2.81 10.39 3.79
C VAL A 45 3.37 9.16 4.49
N LEU A 46 4.53 8.70 4.02
CA LEU A 46 5.18 7.46 4.48
C LEU A 46 6.32 7.75 5.47
N SER A 47 6.90 8.94 5.39
CA SER A 47 7.97 9.40 6.27
C SER A 47 8.08 10.92 6.14
N HIS A 48 8.56 11.58 7.20
CA HIS A 48 8.91 12.99 7.14
C HIS A 48 10.42 13.12 6.93
N SER A 49 10.85 14.14 6.18
CA SER A 49 12.26 14.46 6.00
C SER A 49 12.93 14.71 7.35
N ILE A 50 13.97 13.95 7.69
CA ILE A 50 14.67 14.03 8.99
C ILE A 50 15.22 15.44 9.27
N LYS A 51 15.65 16.17 8.23
CA LYS A 51 16.28 17.49 8.35
C LYS A 51 15.32 18.67 8.25
N LEU A 52 14.24 18.53 7.47
CA LEU A 52 13.34 19.64 7.13
C LEU A 52 11.88 19.36 7.50
N ASN A 53 11.61 18.20 8.10
CA ASN A 53 10.31 17.70 8.57
C ASN A 53 9.16 17.77 7.55
N ARG A 54 9.51 17.68 6.26
CA ARG A 54 8.54 17.74 5.15
C ARG A 54 7.90 16.37 4.92
N PRO A 55 6.56 16.31 4.72
CA PRO A 55 5.83 15.07 4.46
C PRO A 55 6.11 14.48 3.07
#